data_AF-A0A8T6C8C4-F1
#
_entry.id   AF-A0A8T6C8C4-F1
#
_cell.length_a   1.000
_cell.length_b   1.000
_cell.length_c   1.000
_cell.angle_alpha   90.00
_cell.angle_beta   90.00
_cell.angle_gamma   90.00
#
_symmetry.space_group_name_H-M   'P 1'
#
loop_
_entity.id
_entity.type
_entity.pdbx_description
1 polymer ?
#
loop_
_entity_poly.entity_id
_entity_poly.type
_entity_poly.pdbx_seq_one_letter_code
_entity_poly.pdbx_strand_id
1 'polypeptide(L)'
;MTDNPGYTADFIKSDTDRATFMKDPAMDHLMTALVSVSTEIWAQARRVKIMERLLEDHGKVTRELIEGYMPSAEEEASWRAERDRFIERTFGSLTAGH
;
A
#
# COMPACT_ATOMS: atom_id res chain seq x y z
N MET A 1 20.38 -38.48 37.84
CA MET A 1 20.62 -37.90 36.51
C MET A 1 19.71 -38.63 35.53
N THR A 2 18.43 -38.26 35.50
CA THR A 2 17.47 -38.81 34.52
C THR A 2 17.29 -37.73 33.47
N ASP A 3 17.76 -38.02 32.26
CA ASP A 3 17.51 -37.21 31.06
C ASP A 3 16.03 -36.83 31.00
N ASN A 4 15.77 -35.53 30.92
CA ASN A 4 14.45 -35.02 30.57
C ASN A 4 14.48 -34.79 29.05
N PRO A 5 14.04 -35.76 28.21
CA PRO A 5 14.01 -35.54 26.77
C PRO A 5 13.02 -34.41 26.51
N GLY A 6 13.56 -33.27 26.06
CA GLY A 6 12.81 -32.04 25.86
C GLY A 6 11.56 -32.30 25.02
N TYR A 7 10.40 -32.13 25.67
CA TYR A 7 9.10 -32.24 25.03
C TYR A 7 8.90 -31.00 24.16
N THR A 8 9.43 -31.03 22.93
CA THR A 8 9.05 -30.05 21.92
C THR A 8 7.74 -30.56 21.35
N ALA A 9 6.62 -30.00 21.80
CA ALA A 9 5.32 -30.35 21.23
C ALA A 9 5.37 -30.15 19.71
N ASP A 10 4.84 -31.11 18.94
CA ASP A 10 4.75 -30.99 17.50
C ASP A 10 3.94 -29.74 17.13
N PHE A 11 4.45 -28.99 16.16
CA PHE A 11 3.82 -27.76 15.72
C PHE A 11 2.45 -28.06 15.10
N ILE A 12 1.38 -27.63 15.78
CA ILE A 12 0.03 -27.75 15.25
C ILE A 12 -0.23 -26.52 14.39
N LYS A 13 -0.56 -26.71 13.11
CA LYS A 13 -0.81 -25.62 12.14
C LYS A 13 -1.82 -24.56 12.66
N SER A 14 -2.77 -24.98 13.50
CA SER A 14 -3.73 -24.08 14.16
C SER A 14 -3.08 -23.00 15.02
N ASP A 15 -1.89 -23.27 15.58
CA ASP A 15 -1.18 -22.38 16.49
C ASP A 15 -0.51 -21.24 15.72
N THR A 16 -0.11 -21.48 14.47
CA THR A 16 0.32 -20.43 13.53
C THR A 16 -0.86 -19.62 13.02
N ASP A 17 -1.93 -20.32 12.63
CA ASP A 17 -3.10 -19.71 12.01
C ASP A 17 -3.86 -18.80 13.00
N ARG A 18 -3.63 -18.97 14.32
CA ARG A 18 -4.19 -18.12 15.40
C ARG A 18 -3.14 -17.25 16.10
N ALA A 19 -1.91 -17.18 15.59
CA ALA A 19 -0.88 -16.37 16.20
C ALA A 19 -1.24 -14.88 16.08
N THR A 20 -1.67 -14.29 17.19
CA THR A 20 -1.83 -12.85 17.34
C THR A 20 -0.52 -12.28 17.85
N PHE A 21 0.11 -11.40 17.08
CA PHE A 21 1.34 -10.72 17.49
C PHE A 21 1.05 -9.60 18.50
N MET A 22 -0.12 -8.97 18.38
CA MET A 22 -0.61 -7.91 19.27
C MET A 22 -1.66 -8.44 20.26
N LYS A 23 -1.95 -7.66 21.31
CA LYS A 23 -2.92 -8.04 22.36
C LYS A 23 -4.37 -8.14 21.85
N ASP A 24 -4.68 -7.47 20.75
CA ASP A 24 -6.00 -7.47 20.11
C ASP A 24 -5.84 -7.95 18.66
N PRO A 25 -6.52 -9.04 18.24
CA PRO A 25 -6.51 -9.52 16.85
C PRO A 25 -6.87 -8.44 15.83
N ALA A 26 -7.73 -7.47 16.18
CA ALA A 26 -8.08 -6.37 15.28
C ALA A 26 -6.85 -5.50 14.94
N MET A 27 -5.90 -5.36 15.87
CA MET A 27 -4.65 -4.63 15.64
C MET A 27 -3.72 -5.39 14.70
N ASP A 28 -3.65 -6.72 14.79
CA ASP A 28 -2.86 -7.53 13.86
C ASP A 28 -3.41 -7.48 12.42
N HIS A 29 -4.74 -7.49 12.29
CA HIS A 29 -5.40 -7.29 11.00
C HIS A 29 -5.14 -5.88 10.43
N LEU A 30 -5.19 -4.85 11.27
CA LEU A 30 -4.84 -3.47 10.85
C LEU A 30 -3.39 -3.36 10.40
N MET A 31 -2.44 -3.94 11.14
CA MET A 31 -1.02 -3.92 10.79
C MET A 31 -0.76 -4.68 9.47
N THR A 32 -1.42 -5.82 9.28
CA THR A 32 -1.35 -6.58 8.02
C THR A 32 -1.88 -5.75 6.85
N ALA A 33 -3.05 -5.12 7.02
CA ALA A 33 -3.63 -4.25 6.00
C ALA A 33 -2.72 -3.05 5.68
N LEU A 34 -2.11 -2.43 6.69
CA LEU A 34 -1.17 -1.32 6.52
C LEU A 34 0.08 -1.74 5.74
N VAL A 35 0.65 -2.91 6.05
CA VAL A 35 1.81 -3.46 5.31
C VAL A 35 1.44 -3.74 3.86
N SER A 36 0.27 -4.33 3.60
CA SER A 36 -0.22 -4.58 2.24
C SER A 36 -0.40 -3.27 1.45
N VAL A 37 -1.07 -2.27 2.03
CA VAL A 37 -1.25 -0.95 1.40
C VAL A 37 0.10 -0.27 1.13
N SER A 38 1.01 -0.30 2.09
CA SER A 38 2.35 0.29 1.93
C SER A 38 3.14 -0.37 0.81
N THR A 39 3.00 -1.69 0.66
CA THR A 39 3.64 -2.46 -0.42
C THR A 39 3.09 -2.07 -1.78
N GLU A 40 1.76 -1.93 -1.90
CA GLU A 40 1.13 -1.47 -3.14
C GLU A 40 1.52 -0.03 -3.50
N ILE A 41 1.59 0.87 -2.50
CA ILE A 41 2.08 2.25 -2.70
C ILE A 41 3.51 2.22 -3.28
N TRP A 42 4.40 1.40 -2.71
CA TRP A 42 5.76 1.26 -3.23
C TRP A 42 5.81 0.65 -4.64
N ALA A 43 4.96 -0.34 -4.93
CA ALA A 43 4.85 -0.92 -6.27
C ALA A 43 4.45 0.14 -7.32
N GLN A 44 3.48 1.00 -7.00
CA GLN A 44 3.10 2.12 -7.86
C GLN A 44 4.23 3.15 -8.01
N ALA A 45 4.88 3.55 -6.91
CA ALA A 45 6.01 4.47 -6.95
C ALA A 45 7.16 3.92 -7.81
N ARG A 46 7.46 2.63 -7.70
CA ARG A 46 8.45 1.94 -8.54
C ARG A 46 8.04 1.97 -10.00
N ARG A 47 6.77 1.73 -10.32
CA ARG A 47 6.27 1.79 -11.70
C ARG A 47 6.45 3.19 -12.29
N VAL A 48 6.16 4.24 -11.53
CA VAL A 48 6.42 5.64 -11.94
C VAL A 48 7.89 5.87 -12.26
N LYS A 49 8.81 5.45 -11.37
CA LYS A 49 10.25 5.57 -11.62
C LYS A 49 10.72 4.85 -12.89
N ILE A 50 10.16 3.67 -13.17
CA ILE A 50 10.46 2.94 -14.41
C ILE A 50 9.92 3.71 -15.62
N MET A 51 8.69 4.25 -15.55
CA MET A 51 8.12 5.05 -16.63
C MET A 51 8.96 6.30 -16.90
N GLU A 52 9.36 7.05 -15.87
CA GLU A 52 10.27 8.19 -15.99
C GLU A 52 11.57 7.80 -16.70
N ARG A 53 12.19 6.69 -16.28
CA ARG A 53 13.44 6.21 -16.86
C ARG A 53 13.28 5.81 -18.33
N LEU A 54 12.21 5.11 -18.69
CA LEU A 54 11.95 4.70 -20.07
C LEU A 54 11.63 5.91 -20.97
N LEU A 55 10.91 6.90 -20.45
CA LEU A 55 10.60 8.14 -21.16
C LEU A 55 11.84 9.00 -21.40
N GLU A 56 12.78 8.99 -20.46
CA GLU A 56 14.08 9.65 -20.60
C GLU A 56 14.98 8.91 -21.62
N ASP A 57 15.06 7.58 -21.56
CA ASP A 57 15.95 6.79 -22.40
C ASP A 57 15.45 6.65 -23.86
N HIS A 58 14.14 6.62 -24.07
CA HIS A 58 13.54 6.35 -25.39
C HIS A 58 12.66 7.49 -25.93
N GLY A 59 12.41 8.53 -25.14
CA GLY A 59 11.56 9.66 -25.50
C GLY A 59 12.29 10.99 -25.50
N LYS A 60 11.52 12.08 -25.48
CA LYS A 60 12.03 13.46 -25.30
C LYS A 60 11.68 14.04 -23.94
N VAL A 61 11.11 13.24 -23.04
CA VAL A 61 10.61 13.69 -21.75
C VAL A 61 11.71 13.41 -20.72
N THR A 62 12.38 14.47 -20.27
CA THR A 62 13.40 14.38 -19.23
C THR A 62 12.75 14.46 -17.86
N ARG A 63 13.49 14.07 -16.83
CA ARG A 63 13.03 14.19 -15.45
C ARG A 63 12.72 15.64 -15.06
N GLU A 64 13.52 16.59 -15.52
CA GLU A 64 13.31 18.02 -15.27
C GLU A 64 12.02 18.53 -15.91
N LEU A 65 11.66 18.02 -17.09
CA LEU A 65 10.38 18.34 -17.74
C LEU A 65 9.19 17.84 -16.92
N ILE A 66 9.32 16.67 -16.28
CA ILE A 66 8.28 16.11 -15.39
C ILE A 66 8.19 16.93 -14.10
N GLU A 67 9.30 17.19 -13.42
CA GLU A 67 9.33 17.93 -12.16
C GLU A 67 8.90 19.40 -12.32
N GLY A 68 9.17 20.00 -13.49
CA GLY A 68 8.79 21.38 -13.82
C GLY A 68 7.41 21.52 -14.49
N TYR A 69 6.69 20.42 -14.73
CA TYR A 69 5.40 20.47 -15.41
C TYR A 69 4.35 21.18 -14.56
N MET A 70 3.77 22.26 -15.11
CA MET A 70 2.64 22.95 -14.52
C MET A 70 1.37 22.58 -15.28
N PRO A 71 0.39 21.91 -14.64
CA PRO A 71 -0.88 21.57 -15.28
C PRO A 71 -1.61 22.84 -15.73
N SER A 72 -2.30 22.75 -16.86
CA SER A 72 -3.26 23.79 -17.24
C SER A 72 -4.46 23.81 -16.28
N ALA A 73 -5.21 24.92 -16.28
CA ALA A 73 -6.42 25.04 -15.46
C ALA A 73 -7.48 23.96 -15.80
N GLU A 74 -7.52 23.51 -17.05
CA GLU A 74 -8.41 22.44 -17.51
C GLU A 74 -7.96 21.07 -16.99
N GLU A 75 -6.67 20.76 -17.09
CA GLU A 75 -6.11 19.53 -16.54
C GLU A 75 -6.31 19.46 -15.02
N GLU A 76 -6.02 20.54 -14.30
CA GLU A 76 -6.20 20.60 -12.85
C GLU A 76 -7.67 20.39 -12.44
N ALA A 77 -8.62 21.00 -13.16
CA ALA A 77 -10.03 20.78 -12.93
C ALA A 77 -10.45 19.32 -13.19
N SER A 78 -9.93 18.71 -14.27
CA SER A 78 -10.21 17.31 -14.60
C SER A 78 -9.68 16.34 -13.55
N TRP A 79 -8.44 16.54 -13.08
CA TRP A 79 -7.81 15.69 -12.08
C TRP A 79 -8.45 15.84 -10.71
N ARG A 80 -8.90 17.06 -10.37
CA ARG A 80 -9.67 17.30 -9.15
C ARG A 80 -10.98 16.52 -9.17
N ALA A 81 -11.71 16.55 -10.29
CA ALA A 81 -12.94 15.78 -10.44
C ALA A 81 -12.68 14.26 -10.37
N GLU A 82 -11.57 13.78 -10.94
CA GLU A 82 -11.16 12.37 -10.81
C GLU A 82 -10.82 11.99 -9.37
N ARG A 83 -10.05 12.83 -8.66
CA ARG A 83 -9.71 12.65 -7.26
C ARG A 83 -10.97 12.60 -6.40
N ASP A 84 -11.91 13.51 -6.60
CA ASP A 84 -13.14 13.58 -5.81
C ASP A 84 -14.00 12.33 -6.03
N ARG A 85 -14.10 11.84 -7.29
CA ARG A 85 -14.74 10.54 -7.59
C ARG A 85 -14.01 9.37 -6.92
N PHE A 86 -12.68 9.39 -6.90
CA PHE A 86 -11.88 8.36 -6.24
C PHE A 86 -12.13 8.35 -4.73
N ILE A 87 -12.14 9.52 -4.10
CA ILE A 87 -12.42 9.68 -2.66
C ILE A 87 -13.82 9.17 -2.35
N GLU A 88 -14.84 9.60 -3.10
CA GLU A 88 -16.23 9.16 -2.88
C GLU A 88 -16.36 7.63 -3.01
N ARG A 89 -15.77 7.04 -4.04
CA ARG A 89 -15.81 5.58 -4.21
C ARG A 89 -15.06 4.81 -3.11
N THR A 90 -13.97 5.38 -2.61
CA THR A 90 -13.07 4.68 -1.67
C THR A 90 -13.47 4.91 -0.21
N PHE A 91 -13.97 6.10 0.11
CA PHE A 91 -14.23 6.57 1.46
C PHE A 91 -15.65 7.13 1.67
N GLY A 92 -16.51 7.18 0.64
CA GLY A 92 -17.88 7.70 0.75
C GLY A 92 -18.71 6.96 1.80
N SER A 93 -18.45 5.66 2.01
CA SER A 93 -19.08 4.89 3.08
C SER A 93 -18.66 5.32 4.49
N LEU A 94 -17.52 6.00 4.65
CA LEU A 94 -17.03 6.55 5.93
C LEU A 94 -17.54 7.98 6.16
N THR A 95 -17.87 8.72 5.10
CA THR A 95 -18.34 10.13 5.18
C THR A 95 -19.85 10.27 5.13
N ALA A 96 -20.60 9.26 4.66
CA ALA A 96 -22.07 9.30 4.54
C ALA A 96 -22.85 9.24 5.88
N GLY A 97 -22.19 9.49 7.02
CA GLY A 97 -22.76 9.43 8.36
C GLY A 97 -22.63 10.72 9.20
N HIS A 98 -22.22 11.84 8.60
CA HIS A 98 -22.19 13.16 9.24
C HIS A 98 -22.82 14.23 8.35
#